data_AF-A0A0R3IMR9-F1
#
_entry.id   AF-A0A0R3IMR9-F1
#
_cell.length_a   1.000
_cell.length_b   1.000
_cell.length_c   1.000
_cell.angle_alpha   90.00
_cell.angle_beta   90.00
_cell.angle_gamma   90.00
#
_symmetry.space_group_name_H-M   'P 1'
#
loop_
_entity.id
_entity.type
_entity.pdbx_description
1 polymer ?
#
loop_
_entity_poly.entity_id
_entity_poly.type
_entity_poly.pdbx_seq_one_letter_code
_entity_poly.pdbx_strand_id
1 'polypeptide(L)'
;MRQPISDGTPKHPLTGTGTLILLALRRDRLRICMWVGWLTLLMTYTPLAFASMYPTSADRMARVTMMKTPAGIIMGGPNFGINETDIGVMVANELMTVMIAAAAIMSILTVIRHTRAEEESGGAELVMSAVVGHQARTYAALIVVGLMNTVLALAMTIALSAAGFDVADSLGISLGITGASMVFAGIAAVTSQLWRTSRAATGVAMASLAAAVVIRGLGDIIDNRGSTLSWFSPLAWAQQMRPFVDLRWWPLLLLVGTTVSLMLAAHALEGHRQYDAGVLPSRGEDANAPEIRSVFGLNLQLQRGLLTGWGVGIFLSGMAFGSMAKSLRDSIDTNPLLTRAFQAHGLDSIFATFNQVLAIAVTAYVVSAIMRLAKDEQSGIAEAVLARAVSRWNWLLSTVAVTLVGGAILMLIAGLGSGLGAASTLHNPDLVWRLTLAALAQIPALLVIAGIAALSVALRHSWIGWLVVAFSVGMLYAGILQLPSWIVKFSPVMRVSAPVEYPWLTMLVLIVIGTGLIAAAGEIYRRRDAL
;
A
#
# COMPACT_ATOMS: atom_id res chain seq x y z
N MET A 1 -27.40 -11.44 -54.58
CA MET A 1 -26.35 -12.30 -54.00
C MET A 1 -26.01 -11.77 -52.61
N ARG A 2 -26.48 -12.44 -51.55
CA ARG A 2 -26.04 -12.14 -50.17
C ARG A 2 -24.64 -12.73 -50.03
N GLN A 3 -23.65 -11.89 -49.73
CA GLN A 3 -22.33 -12.40 -49.32
C GLN A 3 -22.53 -13.32 -48.11
N PRO A 4 -21.91 -14.51 -48.09
CA PRO A 4 -21.92 -15.34 -46.90
C PRO A 4 -21.26 -14.53 -45.77
N ILE A 5 -21.95 -14.45 -44.64
CA ILE A 5 -21.39 -13.94 -43.38
C ILE A 5 -20.12 -14.76 -43.16
N SER A 6 -18.96 -14.12 -43.25
CA SER A 6 -17.69 -14.78 -42.96
C SER A 6 -17.81 -15.37 -41.56
N ASP A 7 -17.62 -16.69 -41.43
CA ASP A 7 -17.57 -17.37 -40.14
C ASP A 7 -16.62 -16.61 -39.22
N GLY A 8 -17.19 -15.81 -38.30
CA GLY A 8 -16.48 -14.89 -37.41
C GLY A 8 -15.70 -15.61 -36.31
N THR A 9 -15.48 -16.92 -36.46
CA THR A 9 -14.69 -17.72 -35.53
C THR A 9 -13.22 -17.33 -35.67
N PRO A 10 -12.59 -16.78 -34.63
CA PRO A 10 -11.17 -16.44 -34.68
C PRO A 10 -10.35 -17.72 -34.95
N LYS A 11 -9.56 -17.72 -36.03
CA LYS A 11 -8.71 -18.86 -36.42
C LYS A 11 -7.54 -19.11 -35.46
N HIS A 12 -7.23 -18.16 -34.56
CA HIS A 12 -6.14 -18.26 -33.59
C HIS A 12 -6.57 -17.71 -32.21
N PRO A 13 -6.16 -18.32 -31.08
CA PRO A 13 -6.52 -17.85 -29.73
C PRO A 13 -6.03 -16.42 -29.39
N LEU A 14 -5.18 -15.82 -30.24
CA LEU A 14 -4.60 -14.47 -30.07
C LEU A 14 -5.15 -13.45 -31.09
N THR A 15 -6.15 -13.81 -31.90
CA THR A 15 -6.75 -12.86 -32.85
C THR A 15 -7.30 -11.64 -32.10
N GLY A 16 -7.00 -10.42 -32.58
CA GLY A 16 -7.48 -9.17 -31.96
C GLY A 16 -6.58 -8.57 -30.88
N THR A 17 -5.49 -9.23 -30.47
CA THR A 17 -4.59 -8.74 -29.39
C THR A 17 -4.02 -7.34 -29.67
N GLY A 18 -3.59 -7.07 -30.92
CA GLY A 18 -3.04 -5.76 -31.29
C GLY A 18 -4.04 -4.61 -31.13
N THR A 19 -5.30 -4.83 -31.52
CA THR A 19 -6.38 -3.85 -31.36
C THR A 19 -6.68 -3.58 -29.89
N LEU A 20 -6.67 -4.63 -29.05
CA LEU A 20 -6.85 -4.49 -27.61
C LEU A 20 -5.70 -3.72 -26.94
N ILE A 21 -4.45 -3.95 -27.36
CA ILE A 21 -3.29 -3.18 -26.89
C ILE A 21 -3.47 -1.69 -27.21
N LEU A 22 -3.82 -1.36 -28.46
CA LEU A 22 -4.03 0.03 -28.87
C LEU A 22 -5.19 0.68 -28.11
N LEU A 23 -6.28 -0.05 -27.88
CA LEU A 23 -7.41 0.42 -27.10
C LEU A 23 -7.01 0.70 -25.65
N ALA A 24 -6.30 -0.24 -25.01
CA ALA A 24 -5.81 -0.11 -23.64
C ALA A 24 -4.88 1.10 -23.50
N LEU A 25 -3.91 1.26 -24.41
CA LEU A 25 -3.00 2.41 -24.41
C LEU A 25 -3.73 3.75 -24.59
N ARG A 26 -4.73 3.82 -25.47
CA ARG A 26 -5.52 5.05 -25.67
C ARG A 26 -6.36 5.40 -24.45
N ARG A 27 -6.98 4.40 -23.82
CA ARG A 27 -7.84 4.54 -22.64
C ARG A 27 -7.04 4.92 -21.40
N ASP A 28 -5.83 4.38 -21.27
CA ASP A 28 -5.02 4.53 -20.06
C ASP A 28 -3.85 5.51 -20.19
N ARG A 29 -3.72 6.23 -21.32
CA ARG A 29 -2.61 7.16 -21.57
C ARG A 29 -2.28 8.09 -20.40
N LEU A 30 -3.28 8.72 -19.78
CA LEU A 30 -3.06 9.63 -18.65
C LEU A 30 -2.54 8.88 -17.44
N ARG A 31 -3.13 7.72 -17.13
CA ARG A 31 -2.70 6.88 -16.01
C ARG A 31 -1.29 6.35 -16.22
N ILE A 32 -0.96 5.88 -17.42
CA ILE A 32 0.37 5.39 -17.78
C ILE A 32 1.39 6.53 -17.64
N CYS A 33 1.12 7.70 -18.21
CA CYS A 33 1.99 8.87 -18.10
C CYS A 33 2.19 9.31 -16.65
N MET A 34 1.12 9.30 -15.83
CA MET A 34 1.23 9.65 -14.40
C MET A 34 2.10 8.65 -13.64
N TRP A 35 1.91 7.34 -13.82
CA TRP A 35 2.73 6.33 -13.15
C TRP A 35 4.19 6.39 -13.59
N VAL A 36 4.44 6.37 -14.89
CA VAL A 36 5.81 6.41 -15.44
C VAL A 36 6.49 7.73 -15.07
N GLY A 37 5.80 8.86 -15.22
CA GLY A 37 6.32 10.17 -14.89
C GLY A 37 6.64 10.32 -13.40
N TRP A 38 5.72 9.89 -12.51
CA TRP A 38 5.93 10.00 -11.06
C TRP A 38 7.09 9.12 -10.58
N LEU A 39 7.16 7.86 -11.02
CA LEU A 39 8.24 6.95 -10.62
C LEU A 39 9.60 7.40 -11.17
N THR A 40 9.63 7.87 -12.43
CA THR A 40 10.85 8.44 -13.01
C THR A 40 11.28 9.68 -12.24
N LEU A 41 10.35 10.59 -11.94
CA LEU A 41 10.62 11.81 -11.17
C LEU A 41 11.19 11.48 -9.78
N LEU A 42 10.61 10.50 -9.08
CA LEU A 42 11.12 10.05 -7.77
C LEU A 42 12.56 9.53 -7.88
N MET A 43 12.85 8.73 -8.91
CA MET A 43 14.19 8.20 -9.16
C MET A 43 15.19 9.31 -9.53
N THR A 44 14.76 10.33 -10.27
CA THR A 44 15.61 11.51 -10.57
C THR A 44 15.84 12.37 -9.34
N TYR A 45 14.80 12.64 -8.55
CA TYR A 45 14.82 13.55 -7.42
C TYR A 45 15.68 13.05 -6.25
N THR A 46 15.65 11.75 -5.97
CA THR A 46 16.27 11.18 -4.75
C THR A 46 17.79 11.39 -4.68
N PRO A 47 18.59 11.13 -5.73
CA PRO A 47 20.01 11.46 -5.73
C PRO A 47 20.31 12.94 -5.42
N LEU A 48 19.55 13.87 -6.01
CA LEU A 48 19.68 15.31 -5.78
C LEU A 48 19.32 15.70 -4.34
N ALA A 49 18.27 15.10 -3.79
CA ALA A 49 17.86 15.28 -2.41
C ALA A 49 18.93 14.77 -1.44
N PHE A 50 19.55 13.62 -1.72
CA PHE A 50 20.64 13.10 -0.89
C PHE A 50 21.90 13.98 -0.96
N ALA A 51 22.27 14.45 -2.16
CA ALA A 51 23.41 15.35 -2.33
C ALA A 51 23.23 16.67 -1.54
N SER A 52 22.01 17.20 -1.50
CA SER A 52 21.70 18.47 -0.82
C SER A 52 21.49 18.34 0.69
N MET A 53 20.84 17.26 1.16
CA MET A 53 20.60 17.04 2.59
C MET A 53 21.82 16.48 3.33
N TYR A 54 22.72 15.75 2.65
CA TYR A 54 23.90 15.11 3.24
C TYR A 54 25.16 15.49 2.45
N PRO A 55 25.57 16.78 2.50
CA PRO A 55 26.68 17.28 1.70
C PRO A 55 28.02 16.67 2.13
N THR A 56 28.23 16.45 3.44
CA THR A 56 29.50 15.93 3.96
C THR A 56 29.52 14.41 4.05
N SER A 57 30.70 13.80 3.98
CA SER A 57 30.88 12.36 4.19
C SER A 57 30.48 11.93 5.60
N ALA A 58 30.70 12.78 6.60
CA ALA A 58 30.30 12.53 7.98
C ALA A 58 28.77 12.42 8.13
N ASP A 59 28.01 13.31 7.46
CA ASP A 59 26.54 13.26 7.47
C ASP A 59 26.02 11.97 6.82
N ARG A 60 26.65 11.55 5.70
CA ARG A 60 26.30 10.30 5.02
C ARG A 60 26.64 9.07 5.86
N MET A 61 27.78 9.06 6.55
CA MET A 61 28.16 7.96 7.45
C MET A 61 27.18 7.82 8.64
N ALA A 62 26.72 8.94 9.20
CA ALA A 62 25.71 8.92 10.25
C ALA A 62 24.39 8.28 9.77
N ARG A 63 23.95 8.62 8.54
CA ARG A 63 22.78 8.00 7.92
C ARG A 63 22.95 6.51 7.66
N VAL A 64 24.11 6.11 7.14
CA VAL A 64 24.43 4.69 6.91
C VAL A 64 24.35 3.88 8.20
N THR A 65 24.85 4.44 9.31
CA THR A 65 24.80 3.78 10.62
C THR A 65 23.35 3.62 11.09
N MET A 66 22.50 4.63 10.86
CA MET A 66 21.06 4.53 11.14
C MET A 66 20.34 3.52 10.24
N MET A 67 20.75 3.36 8.99
CA MET A 67 20.15 2.40 8.04
C MET A 67 20.65 0.96 8.23
N LYS A 68 21.74 0.74 8.97
CA LYS A 68 22.22 -0.60 9.37
C LYS A 68 21.38 -1.25 10.49
N THR A 69 20.40 -0.53 11.01
CA THR A 69 19.46 -1.06 12.01
C THR A 69 18.53 -2.09 11.36
N PRO A 70 18.01 -3.09 12.11
CA PRO A 70 17.13 -4.12 11.54
C PRO A 70 15.95 -3.54 10.76
N ALA A 71 15.36 -2.45 11.25
CA ALA A 71 14.26 -1.80 10.57
C ALA A 71 14.72 -0.95 9.37
N GLY A 72 15.91 -0.35 9.41
CA GLY A 72 16.54 0.27 8.25
C GLY A 72 16.77 -0.74 7.11
N ILE A 73 17.25 -1.94 7.45
CA ILE A 73 17.44 -3.05 6.50
C ILE A 73 16.10 -3.57 5.95
N ILE A 74 15.06 -3.67 6.79
CA ILE A 74 13.72 -4.01 6.31
C ILE A 74 13.20 -2.94 5.34
N MET A 75 13.37 -1.65 5.64
CA MET A 75 12.77 -0.57 4.84
C MET A 75 13.53 -0.27 3.55
N GLY A 76 14.85 -0.13 3.62
CA GLY A 76 15.69 0.15 2.46
C GLY A 76 16.00 -1.13 1.70
N GLY A 77 16.73 -2.03 2.35
CA GLY A 77 17.30 -3.22 1.72
C GLY A 77 18.60 -3.62 2.41
N PRO A 78 19.25 -4.70 1.93
CA PRO A 78 20.58 -5.07 2.37
C PRO A 78 21.55 -3.97 1.97
N ASN A 79 22.31 -3.43 2.93
CA ASN A 79 23.34 -2.43 2.65
C ASN A 79 24.53 -3.09 1.93
N PHE A 80 24.42 -3.26 0.62
CA PHE A 80 25.53 -3.69 -0.22
C PHE A 80 26.44 -2.49 -0.49
N GLY A 81 27.77 -2.67 -0.39
CA GLY A 81 28.73 -1.63 -0.74
C GLY A 81 30.00 -1.68 0.10
N ILE A 82 31.15 -1.41 -0.52
CA ILE A 82 32.43 -1.18 0.17
C ILE A 82 32.56 0.32 0.54
N ASN A 83 32.01 1.21 -0.30
CA ASN A 83 31.87 2.66 -0.06
C ASN A 83 30.40 3.04 0.13
N GLU A 84 29.86 2.81 1.31
CA GLU A 84 28.44 3.03 1.64
C GLU A 84 28.01 4.51 1.60
N THR A 85 28.95 5.45 1.47
CA THR A 85 28.70 6.91 1.38
C THR A 85 28.46 7.42 -0.03
N ASP A 86 28.61 6.56 -1.05
CA ASP A 86 28.37 6.91 -2.44
C ASP A 86 26.87 7.02 -2.71
N ILE A 87 26.45 8.11 -3.35
CA ILE A 87 25.03 8.45 -3.53
C ILE A 87 24.32 7.38 -4.35
N GLY A 88 24.99 6.77 -5.34
CA GLY A 88 24.42 5.68 -6.15
C GLY A 88 24.11 4.44 -5.32
N VAL A 89 25.00 4.09 -4.39
CA VAL A 89 24.83 2.98 -3.45
C VAL A 89 23.68 3.26 -2.48
N MET A 90 23.59 4.49 -1.94
CA MET A 90 22.48 4.90 -1.08
C MET A 90 21.13 4.83 -1.80
N VAL A 91 21.08 5.27 -3.06
CA VAL A 91 19.85 5.21 -3.88
C VAL A 91 19.47 3.76 -4.16
N ALA A 92 20.42 2.90 -4.53
CA ALA A 92 20.16 1.48 -4.76
C ALA A 92 19.66 0.77 -3.50
N ASN A 93 20.32 0.99 -2.36
CA ASN A 93 19.97 0.31 -1.12
C ASN A 93 18.67 0.84 -0.49
N GLU A 94 18.38 2.14 -0.57
CA GLU A 94 17.22 2.71 0.12
C GLU A 94 15.97 2.80 -0.77
N LEU A 95 16.13 3.05 -2.08
CA LEU A 95 14.99 3.38 -2.96
C LEU A 95 14.47 2.16 -3.74
N MET A 96 15.31 1.15 -3.98
CA MET A 96 14.96 0.03 -4.86
C MET A 96 13.74 -0.75 -4.37
N THR A 97 13.62 -1.02 -3.05
CA THR A 97 12.45 -1.70 -2.47
C THR A 97 11.17 -0.91 -2.71
N VAL A 98 11.18 0.40 -2.44
CA VAL A 98 10.02 1.28 -2.60
C VAL A 98 9.61 1.37 -4.07
N MET A 99 10.60 1.46 -4.97
CA MET A 99 10.36 1.50 -6.41
C MET A 99 9.81 0.18 -6.96
N ILE A 100 10.34 -0.96 -6.52
CA ILE A 100 9.78 -2.28 -6.87
C ILE A 100 8.33 -2.37 -6.39
N ALA A 101 8.05 -1.99 -5.14
CA ALA A 101 6.70 -2.06 -4.60
C ALA A 101 5.74 -1.18 -5.41
N ALA A 102 6.11 0.08 -5.69
CA ALA A 102 5.27 0.98 -6.47
C ALA A 102 5.06 0.50 -7.92
N ALA A 103 6.11 0.02 -8.58
CA ALA A 103 6.02 -0.53 -9.93
C ALA A 103 5.19 -1.83 -9.98
N ALA A 104 5.35 -2.71 -8.98
CA ALA A 104 4.56 -3.92 -8.83
C ALA A 104 3.07 -3.60 -8.62
N ILE A 105 2.73 -2.63 -7.77
CA ILE A 105 1.35 -2.16 -7.57
C ILE A 105 0.76 -1.66 -8.88
N MET A 106 1.50 -0.83 -9.62
CA MET A 106 1.09 -0.37 -10.96
C MET A 106 0.80 -1.56 -11.88
N SER A 107 1.70 -2.53 -11.96
CA SER A 107 1.57 -3.73 -12.80
C SER A 107 0.35 -4.57 -12.40
N ILE A 108 0.19 -4.88 -11.11
CA ILE A 108 -0.95 -5.65 -10.57
C ILE A 108 -2.28 -4.97 -10.94
N LEU A 109 -2.41 -3.67 -10.64
CA LEU A 109 -3.64 -2.92 -10.89
C LEU A 109 -3.93 -2.73 -12.39
N THR A 110 -2.92 -2.87 -13.25
CA THR A 110 -3.10 -2.75 -14.70
C THR A 110 -3.53 -4.09 -15.30
N VAL A 111 -2.88 -5.19 -14.91
CA VAL A 111 -3.29 -6.54 -15.34
C VAL A 111 -4.76 -6.80 -14.95
N ILE A 112 -5.11 -6.63 -13.68
CA ILE A 112 -6.46 -6.96 -13.19
C ILE A 112 -7.53 -6.07 -13.82
N ARG A 113 -7.19 -4.81 -14.13
CA ARG A 113 -8.10 -3.90 -14.80
C ARG A 113 -8.48 -4.38 -16.20
N HIS A 114 -7.51 -4.85 -16.98
CA HIS A 114 -7.71 -5.30 -18.36
C HIS A 114 -8.07 -6.79 -18.47
N THR A 115 -8.10 -7.52 -17.34
CA THR A 115 -8.60 -8.90 -17.26
C THR A 115 -9.88 -8.98 -16.43
N ARG A 116 -9.79 -9.29 -15.13
CA ARG A 116 -10.93 -9.67 -14.29
C ARG A 116 -11.92 -8.54 -14.05
N ALA A 117 -11.46 -7.29 -13.96
CA ALA A 117 -12.36 -6.15 -13.78
C ALA A 117 -13.25 -5.91 -15.01
N GLU A 118 -12.71 -6.12 -16.22
CA GLU A 118 -13.49 -6.04 -17.45
C GLU A 118 -14.50 -7.18 -17.58
N GLU A 119 -14.17 -8.39 -17.09
CA GLU A 119 -15.10 -9.52 -16.99
C GLU A 119 -16.25 -9.22 -16.05
N GLU A 120 -15.93 -8.77 -14.83
CA GLU A 120 -16.92 -8.44 -13.80
C GLU A 120 -17.85 -7.30 -14.21
N SER A 121 -17.37 -6.36 -15.03
CA SER A 121 -18.18 -5.24 -15.55
C SER A 121 -19.05 -5.59 -16.76
N GLY A 122 -18.96 -6.82 -17.30
CA GLY A 122 -19.63 -7.24 -18.54
C GLY A 122 -19.01 -6.67 -19.83
N GLY A 123 -18.06 -5.73 -19.73
CA GLY A 123 -17.38 -5.15 -20.91
C GLY A 123 -16.63 -6.18 -21.74
N ALA A 124 -16.12 -7.23 -21.09
CA ALA A 124 -15.48 -8.36 -21.76
C ALA A 124 -16.43 -9.14 -22.67
N GLU A 125 -17.73 -9.25 -22.35
CA GLU A 125 -18.72 -9.96 -23.19
C GLU A 125 -18.93 -9.23 -24.50
N LEU A 126 -19.02 -7.90 -24.45
CA LEU A 126 -19.13 -7.05 -25.64
C LEU A 126 -17.90 -7.20 -26.54
N VAL A 127 -16.70 -7.30 -25.95
CA VAL A 127 -15.45 -7.50 -26.70
C VAL A 127 -15.36 -8.90 -27.30
N MET A 128 -15.80 -9.92 -26.59
CA MET A 128 -15.84 -11.31 -27.08
C MET A 128 -16.93 -11.55 -28.13
N SER A 129 -17.93 -10.66 -28.24
CA SER A 129 -18.89 -10.69 -29.34
C SER A 129 -18.27 -10.31 -30.70
N ALA A 130 -17.07 -9.70 -30.68
CA ALA A 130 -16.26 -9.43 -31.86
C ALA A 130 -15.30 -10.60 -32.16
N VAL A 131 -14.56 -10.51 -33.28
CA VAL A 131 -13.57 -11.54 -33.70
C VAL A 131 -12.29 -11.43 -32.84
N VAL A 132 -12.40 -11.77 -31.56
CA VAL A 132 -11.34 -11.74 -30.56
C VAL A 132 -11.13 -13.14 -29.99
N GLY A 133 -9.88 -13.61 -29.99
CA GLY A 133 -9.53 -14.90 -29.41
C GLY A 133 -9.64 -14.90 -27.88
N HIS A 134 -9.95 -16.06 -27.29
CA HIS A 134 -10.21 -16.18 -25.85
C HIS A 134 -9.04 -15.70 -24.97
N GLN A 135 -7.79 -15.90 -25.42
CA GLN A 135 -6.57 -15.53 -24.67
C GLN A 135 -6.07 -14.12 -25.01
N ALA A 136 -6.63 -13.47 -26.04
CA ALA A 136 -6.13 -12.19 -26.55
C ALA A 136 -6.15 -11.09 -25.47
N ARG A 137 -7.10 -11.14 -24.52
CA ARG A 137 -7.24 -10.17 -23.43
C ARG A 137 -6.12 -10.28 -22.40
N THR A 138 -5.85 -11.49 -21.92
CA THR A 138 -4.79 -11.76 -20.94
C THR A 138 -3.41 -11.38 -21.51
N TYR A 139 -3.12 -11.76 -22.77
CA TYR A 139 -1.87 -11.37 -23.41
C TYR A 139 -1.79 -9.87 -23.73
N ALA A 140 -2.89 -9.23 -24.16
CA ALA A 140 -2.91 -7.78 -24.36
C ALA A 140 -2.58 -7.03 -23.06
N ALA A 141 -3.16 -7.44 -21.93
CA ALA A 141 -2.88 -6.86 -20.63
C ALA A 141 -1.40 -7.04 -20.22
N LEU A 142 -0.84 -8.24 -20.38
CA LEU A 142 0.57 -8.52 -20.09
C LEU A 142 1.52 -7.75 -21.00
N ILE A 143 1.21 -7.61 -22.29
CA ILE A 143 2.02 -6.84 -23.24
C ILE A 143 1.99 -5.35 -22.90
N VAL A 144 0.82 -4.80 -22.55
CA VAL A 144 0.71 -3.39 -22.12
C VAL A 144 1.56 -3.14 -20.87
N VAL A 145 1.51 -4.04 -19.88
CA VAL A 145 2.34 -3.94 -18.68
C VAL A 145 3.83 -4.10 -18.99
N GLY A 146 4.19 -4.99 -19.91
CA GLY A 146 5.55 -5.13 -20.42
C GLY A 146 6.04 -3.82 -21.06
N LEU A 147 5.26 -3.22 -21.94
CA LEU A 147 5.56 -1.92 -22.57
C LEU A 147 5.72 -0.80 -21.52
N MET A 148 4.82 -0.73 -20.54
CA MET A 148 4.90 0.24 -19.45
C MET A 148 6.20 0.09 -18.65
N ASN A 149 6.56 -1.14 -18.28
CA ASN A 149 7.80 -1.43 -17.57
C ASN A 149 9.04 -1.16 -18.43
N THR A 150 9.01 -1.43 -19.74
CA THR A 150 10.11 -1.08 -20.65
C THR A 150 10.30 0.43 -20.74
N VAL A 151 9.22 1.20 -20.92
CA VAL A 151 9.30 2.67 -20.95
C VAL A 151 9.80 3.21 -19.62
N LEU A 152 9.34 2.66 -18.49
CA LEU A 152 9.81 3.04 -17.16
C LEU A 152 11.31 2.74 -16.99
N ALA A 153 11.78 1.55 -17.40
CA ALA A 153 13.19 1.19 -17.32
C ALA A 153 14.07 2.14 -18.12
N LEU A 154 13.65 2.46 -19.36
CA LEU A 154 14.36 3.41 -20.23
C LEU A 154 14.38 4.81 -19.62
N ALA A 155 13.23 5.32 -19.15
CA ALA A 155 13.12 6.65 -18.58
C ALA A 155 13.98 6.81 -17.31
N MET A 156 13.98 5.81 -16.43
CA MET A 156 14.82 5.80 -15.23
C MET A 156 16.31 5.70 -15.55
N THR A 157 16.69 4.87 -16.52
CA THR A 157 18.09 4.74 -16.98
C THR A 157 18.59 6.06 -17.54
N ILE A 158 17.80 6.70 -18.42
CA ILE A 158 18.11 8.01 -18.99
C ILE A 158 18.24 9.05 -17.87
N ALA A 159 17.29 9.09 -16.93
CA ALA A 159 17.31 10.06 -15.84
C ALA A 159 18.53 9.94 -14.93
N LEU A 160 18.92 8.72 -14.54
CA LEU A 160 20.11 8.50 -13.73
C LEU A 160 21.40 8.79 -14.50
N SER A 161 21.49 8.34 -15.76
CA SER A 161 22.66 8.64 -16.60
C SER A 161 22.84 10.15 -16.84
N ALA A 162 21.74 10.89 -17.03
CA ALA A 162 21.76 12.34 -17.14
C ALA A 162 22.17 13.05 -15.84
N ALA A 163 21.96 12.41 -14.68
CA ALA A 163 22.43 12.88 -13.38
C ALA A 163 23.91 12.53 -13.09
N GLY A 164 24.61 11.91 -14.05
CA GLY A 164 26.05 11.61 -13.96
C GLY A 164 26.38 10.22 -13.39
N PHE A 165 25.39 9.34 -13.26
CA PHE A 165 25.60 7.94 -12.83
C PHE A 165 26.03 7.05 -14.00
N ASP A 166 26.76 5.97 -13.71
CA ASP A 166 27.17 4.99 -14.72
C ASP A 166 25.94 4.38 -15.44
N VAL A 167 26.04 4.23 -16.76
CA VAL A 167 24.92 3.79 -17.60
C VAL A 167 24.59 2.32 -17.36
N ALA A 168 25.59 1.45 -17.16
CA ALA A 168 25.38 0.03 -16.94
C ALA A 168 24.70 -0.20 -15.58
N ASP A 169 25.15 0.50 -14.53
CA ASP A 169 24.52 0.43 -13.21
C ASP A 169 23.10 1.04 -13.20
N SER A 170 22.91 2.16 -13.90
CA SER A 170 21.59 2.80 -14.08
C SER A 170 20.60 1.89 -14.82
N LEU A 171 21.09 1.12 -15.79
CA LEU A 171 20.30 0.11 -16.48
C LEU A 171 20.02 -1.10 -15.57
N GLY A 172 21.02 -1.54 -14.80
CA GLY A 172 20.91 -2.63 -13.84
C GLY A 172 19.83 -2.40 -12.79
N ILE A 173 19.83 -1.22 -12.14
CA ILE A 173 18.79 -0.87 -11.16
C ILE A 173 17.41 -0.78 -11.80
N SER A 174 17.31 -0.19 -13.00
CA SER A 174 16.06 -0.01 -13.72
C SER A 174 15.45 -1.35 -14.17
N LEU A 175 16.27 -2.27 -14.68
CA LEU A 175 15.85 -3.63 -15.06
C LEU A 175 15.54 -4.51 -13.86
N GLY A 176 16.25 -4.36 -12.75
CA GLY A 176 15.91 -5.04 -11.50
C GLY A 176 14.52 -4.64 -11.00
N ILE A 177 14.24 -3.33 -10.98
CA ILE A 177 12.93 -2.79 -10.54
C ILE A 177 11.79 -3.27 -11.44
N THR A 178 11.97 -3.13 -12.75
CA THR A 178 10.91 -3.44 -13.73
C THR A 178 10.76 -4.95 -13.96
N GLY A 179 11.83 -5.72 -13.83
CA GLY A 179 11.80 -7.18 -13.84
C GLY A 179 11.02 -7.76 -12.65
N ALA A 180 11.27 -7.27 -11.43
CA ALA A 180 10.49 -7.66 -10.25
C ALA A 180 9.01 -7.25 -10.38
N SER A 181 8.76 -6.04 -10.88
CA SER A 181 7.39 -5.58 -11.22
C SER A 181 6.68 -6.54 -12.18
N MET A 182 7.39 -7.10 -13.17
CA MET A 182 6.83 -8.05 -14.12
C MET A 182 6.49 -9.41 -13.50
N VAL A 183 7.25 -9.87 -12.50
CA VAL A 183 6.89 -11.07 -11.73
C VAL A 183 5.52 -10.88 -11.06
N PHE A 184 5.27 -9.70 -10.46
CA PHE A 184 3.97 -9.39 -9.88
C PHE A 184 2.86 -9.19 -10.91
N ALA A 185 3.18 -8.76 -12.14
CA ALA A 185 2.24 -8.81 -13.26
C ALA A 185 1.81 -10.26 -13.57
N GLY A 186 2.77 -11.20 -13.56
CA GLY A 186 2.50 -12.64 -13.71
C GLY A 186 1.62 -13.19 -12.58
N ILE A 187 1.91 -12.82 -11.32
CA ILE A 187 1.06 -13.21 -10.17
C ILE A 187 -0.35 -12.62 -10.32
N ALA A 188 -0.47 -11.37 -10.76
CA ALA A 188 -1.76 -10.74 -11.03
C ALA A 188 -2.54 -11.48 -12.14
N ALA A 189 -1.86 -11.98 -13.19
CA ALA A 189 -2.48 -12.79 -14.22
C ALA A 189 -2.98 -14.13 -13.64
N VAL A 190 -2.16 -14.85 -12.87
CA VAL A 190 -2.57 -16.11 -12.23
C VAL A 190 -3.75 -15.90 -11.27
N THR A 191 -3.68 -14.89 -10.40
CA THR A 191 -4.76 -14.59 -9.46
C THR A 191 -6.04 -14.14 -10.16
N SER A 192 -5.96 -13.47 -11.31
CA SER A 192 -7.13 -13.11 -12.12
C SER A 192 -7.86 -14.33 -12.69
N GLN A 193 -7.16 -15.46 -12.88
CA GLN A 193 -7.76 -16.72 -13.30
C GLN A 193 -8.34 -17.51 -12.12
N LEU A 194 -7.65 -17.50 -10.98
CA LEU A 194 -8.05 -18.24 -9.78
C LEU A 194 -9.32 -17.70 -9.11
N TRP A 195 -9.50 -16.37 -9.04
CA TRP A 195 -10.64 -15.74 -8.34
C TRP A 195 -11.66 -15.10 -9.29
N ARG A 196 -12.95 -15.27 -8.96
CA ARG A 196 -14.09 -14.68 -9.70
C ARG A 196 -14.27 -13.17 -9.51
N THR A 197 -13.70 -12.55 -8.48
CA THR A 197 -13.86 -11.10 -8.27
C THR A 197 -12.54 -10.37 -8.45
N SER A 198 -12.58 -9.24 -9.15
CA SER A 198 -11.41 -8.37 -9.34
C SER A 198 -10.82 -7.92 -8.00
N ARG A 199 -11.69 -7.69 -7.00
CA ARG A 199 -11.30 -7.34 -5.64
C ARG A 199 -10.51 -8.44 -4.94
N ALA A 200 -10.94 -9.71 -5.04
CA ALA A 200 -10.21 -10.82 -4.42
C ALA A 200 -8.87 -11.07 -5.14
N ALA A 201 -8.86 -11.07 -6.48
CA ALA A 201 -7.63 -11.19 -7.26
C ALA A 201 -6.62 -10.09 -6.89
N THR A 202 -7.07 -8.83 -6.79
CA THR A 202 -6.22 -7.69 -6.39
C THR A 202 -5.70 -7.88 -4.97
N GLY A 203 -6.57 -8.27 -4.04
CA GLY A 203 -6.19 -8.50 -2.65
C GLY A 203 -5.09 -9.56 -2.51
N VAL A 204 -5.21 -10.69 -3.21
CA VAL A 204 -4.21 -11.78 -3.16
C VAL A 204 -2.90 -11.37 -3.83
N ALA A 205 -2.96 -10.72 -4.99
CA ALA A 205 -1.76 -10.22 -5.67
C ALA A 205 -1.00 -9.19 -4.81
N MET A 206 -1.70 -8.25 -4.19
CA MET A 206 -1.11 -7.27 -3.27
C MET A 206 -0.58 -7.93 -1.99
N ALA A 207 -1.28 -8.95 -1.47
CA ALA A 207 -0.81 -9.72 -0.31
C ALA A 207 0.48 -10.49 -0.64
N SER A 208 0.61 -11.02 -1.86
CA SER A 208 1.83 -11.69 -2.31
C SER A 208 3.02 -10.72 -2.37
N LEU A 209 2.79 -9.47 -2.80
CA LEU A 209 3.80 -8.40 -2.79
C LEU A 209 4.22 -8.06 -1.35
N ALA A 210 3.25 -7.88 -0.45
CA ALA A 210 3.54 -7.61 0.95
C ALA A 210 4.33 -8.78 1.60
N ALA A 211 3.93 -10.02 1.34
CA ALA A 211 4.65 -11.21 1.80
C ALA A 211 6.09 -11.26 1.26
N ALA A 212 6.30 -10.94 -0.02
CA ALA A 212 7.62 -10.91 -0.62
C ALA A 212 8.52 -9.82 0.01
N VAL A 213 7.97 -8.66 0.37
CA VAL A 213 8.70 -7.61 1.11
C VAL A 213 9.10 -8.10 2.51
N VAL A 214 8.20 -8.78 3.22
CA VAL A 214 8.47 -9.31 4.56
C VAL A 214 9.50 -10.44 4.53
N ILE A 215 9.34 -11.43 3.64
CA ILE A 215 10.28 -12.55 3.47
C ILE A 215 11.68 -12.03 3.15
N ARG A 216 11.76 -11.04 2.24
CA ARG A 216 13.01 -10.35 1.95
C ARG A 216 13.58 -9.68 3.20
N GLY A 217 12.81 -8.79 3.85
CA GLY A 217 13.29 -8.02 5.00
C GLY A 217 13.75 -8.91 6.17
N LEU A 218 13.03 -9.97 6.47
CA LEU A 218 13.45 -10.96 7.47
C LEU A 218 14.73 -11.68 7.07
N GLY A 219 14.84 -12.06 5.79
CA GLY A 219 16.04 -12.71 5.28
C GLY A 219 17.27 -11.81 5.30
N ASP A 220 17.10 -10.52 5.03
CA ASP A 220 18.18 -9.54 5.03
C ASP A 220 18.63 -9.17 6.45
N ILE A 221 17.76 -9.29 7.47
CA ILE A 221 18.16 -9.14 8.87
C ILE A 221 19.07 -10.30 9.33
N ILE A 222 18.78 -11.53 8.87
CA ILE A 222 19.55 -12.72 9.24
C ILE A 222 20.96 -12.64 8.65
N ASP A 223 21.04 -12.28 7.36
CA ASP A 223 22.31 -12.04 6.68
C ASP A 223 22.14 -10.87 5.71
N ASN A 224 22.84 -9.77 6.01
CA ASN A 224 22.84 -8.54 5.21
C ASN A 224 23.37 -8.75 3.79
N ARG A 225 23.95 -9.92 3.47
CA ARG A 225 24.41 -10.27 2.12
C ARG A 225 23.39 -11.11 1.33
N GLY A 226 22.29 -11.49 1.97
CA GLY A 226 21.21 -12.31 1.43
C GLY A 226 21.26 -13.74 1.96
N SER A 227 20.36 -14.04 2.91
CA SER A 227 20.16 -15.39 3.45
C SER A 227 19.34 -16.27 2.51
N THR A 228 19.36 -17.59 2.75
CA THR A 228 18.50 -18.56 2.03
C THR A 228 17.02 -18.18 2.05
N LEU A 229 16.57 -17.45 3.08
CA LEU A 229 15.21 -16.95 3.20
C LEU A 229 14.92 -15.78 2.25
N SER A 230 15.83 -14.82 2.08
CA SER A 230 15.60 -13.70 1.17
C SER A 230 15.59 -14.14 -0.30
N TRP A 231 16.29 -15.23 -0.64
CA TRP A 231 16.26 -15.84 -1.97
C TRP A 231 14.88 -16.36 -2.42
N PHE A 232 13.89 -16.49 -1.54
CA PHE A 232 12.50 -16.79 -1.93
C PHE A 232 11.71 -15.55 -2.40
N SER A 233 12.26 -14.36 -2.25
CA SER A 233 11.61 -13.12 -2.64
C SER A 233 12.13 -12.60 -3.99
N PRO A 234 11.25 -12.35 -4.98
CA PRO A 234 11.64 -11.69 -6.22
C PRO A 234 12.28 -10.32 -6.01
N LEU A 235 11.96 -9.63 -4.90
CA LEU A 235 12.58 -8.35 -4.57
C LEU A 235 14.06 -8.53 -4.22
N ALA A 236 14.42 -9.63 -3.55
CA ALA A 236 15.81 -9.91 -3.22
C ALA A 236 16.64 -10.19 -4.48
N TRP A 237 16.09 -10.88 -5.49
CA TRP A 237 16.81 -11.12 -6.75
C TRP A 237 17.16 -9.81 -7.46
N ALA A 238 16.23 -8.86 -7.48
CA ALA A 238 16.47 -7.54 -8.03
C ALA A 238 17.59 -6.81 -7.26
N GLN A 239 17.59 -6.86 -5.93
CA GLN A 239 18.66 -6.27 -5.12
C GLN A 239 20.01 -7.00 -5.25
N GLN A 240 20.00 -8.32 -5.47
CA GLN A 240 21.22 -9.12 -5.69
C GLN A 240 21.91 -8.82 -7.02
N MET A 241 21.27 -8.04 -7.92
CA MET A 241 21.97 -7.45 -9.06
C MET A 241 23.02 -6.41 -8.63
N ARG A 242 22.94 -5.88 -7.40
CA ARG A 242 23.94 -4.99 -6.76
C ARG A 242 24.42 -3.82 -7.66
N PRO A 243 23.48 -3.04 -8.24
CA PRO A 243 23.84 -1.87 -9.04
C PRO A 243 24.62 -0.86 -8.18
N PHE A 244 25.59 -0.18 -8.78
CA PHE A 244 26.52 0.78 -8.16
C PHE A 244 27.50 0.16 -7.13
N VAL A 245 27.58 -1.17 -7.05
CA VAL A 245 28.52 -1.87 -6.16
C VAL A 245 29.33 -2.92 -6.93
N ASP A 246 28.67 -3.97 -7.39
CA ASP A 246 29.27 -5.09 -8.12
C ASP A 246 28.17 -5.68 -9.01
N LEU A 247 27.92 -5.02 -10.14
CA LEU A 247 26.77 -5.27 -10.98
C LEU A 247 26.75 -6.72 -11.51
N ARG A 248 25.68 -7.45 -11.15
CA ARG A 248 25.46 -8.86 -11.50
C ARG A 248 24.20 -9.00 -12.34
N TRP A 249 24.36 -9.55 -13.54
CA TRP A 249 23.25 -9.73 -14.48
C TRP A 249 22.48 -11.03 -14.29
N TRP A 250 23.08 -12.05 -13.69
CA TRP A 250 22.48 -13.37 -13.59
C TRP A 250 21.16 -13.42 -12.77
N PRO A 251 20.92 -12.63 -11.70
CA PRO A 251 19.64 -12.66 -10.98
C PRO A 251 18.46 -12.20 -11.84
N LEU A 252 18.72 -11.42 -12.90
CA LEU A 252 17.70 -11.05 -13.89
C LEU A 252 17.10 -12.29 -14.58
N LEU A 253 17.88 -13.35 -14.77
CA LEU A 253 17.38 -14.60 -15.35
C LEU A 253 16.34 -15.27 -14.45
N LEU A 254 16.45 -15.16 -13.12
CA LEU A 254 15.44 -15.66 -12.19
C LEU A 254 14.14 -14.87 -12.29
N LEU A 255 14.23 -13.54 -12.42
CA LEU A 255 13.07 -12.67 -12.61
C LEU A 255 12.35 -12.99 -13.92
N VAL A 256 13.10 -13.10 -15.02
CA VAL A 256 12.56 -13.45 -16.34
C VAL A 256 11.97 -14.85 -16.33
N GLY A 257 12.70 -15.84 -15.81
CA GLY A 257 12.25 -17.24 -15.73
C GLY A 257 10.95 -17.37 -14.94
N THR A 258 10.88 -16.77 -13.76
CA THR A 258 9.68 -16.79 -12.91
C THR A 258 8.50 -16.09 -13.57
N THR A 259 8.74 -14.96 -14.24
CA THR A 259 7.71 -14.26 -15.01
C THR A 259 7.12 -15.15 -16.09
N VAL A 260 7.98 -15.81 -16.89
CA VAL A 260 7.54 -16.72 -17.96
C VAL A 260 6.77 -17.91 -17.39
N SER A 261 7.25 -18.51 -16.30
CA SER A 261 6.54 -19.61 -15.61
C SER A 261 5.14 -19.20 -15.14
N LEU A 262 4.99 -17.99 -14.57
CA LEU A 262 3.70 -17.47 -14.13
C LEU A 262 2.77 -17.17 -15.31
N MET A 263 3.29 -16.65 -16.41
CA MET A 263 2.49 -16.44 -17.64
C MET A 263 1.98 -17.76 -18.22
N LEU A 264 2.82 -18.80 -18.23
CA LEU A 264 2.43 -20.14 -18.66
C LEU A 264 1.38 -20.76 -17.72
N ALA A 265 1.53 -20.57 -16.41
CA ALA A 265 0.54 -21.00 -15.44
C ALA A 265 -0.81 -20.28 -15.64
N ALA A 266 -0.80 -18.96 -15.86
CA ALA A 266 -2.00 -18.21 -16.16
C ALA A 266 -2.68 -18.69 -17.45
N HIS A 267 -1.90 -18.95 -18.50
CA HIS A 267 -2.38 -19.51 -19.76
C HIS A 267 -3.07 -20.87 -19.56
N ALA A 268 -2.42 -21.79 -18.82
CA ALA A 268 -2.98 -23.10 -18.54
C ALA A 268 -4.30 -23.00 -17.75
N LEU A 269 -4.34 -22.14 -16.72
CA LEU A 269 -5.55 -21.91 -15.91
C LEU A 269 -6.70 -21.33 -16.73
N GLU A 270 -6.41 -20.39 -17.64
CA GLU A 270 -7.41 -19.80 -18.54
C GLU A 270 -8.03 -20.85 -19.47
N GLY A 271 -7.21 -21.78 -19.99
CA GLY A 271 -7.69 -22.86 -20.87
C GLY A 271 -8.63 -23.88 -20.23
N HIS A 272 -8.60 -24.03 -18.90
CA HIS A 272 -9.45 -24.98 -18.16
C HIS A 272 -10.69 -24.32 -17.53
N ARG A 273 -10.80 -22.99 -17.57
CA ARG A 273 -11.86 -22.24 -16.87
C ARG A 273 -12.98 -21.84 -17.82
N GLN A 274 -14.22 -21.94 -17.36
CA GLN A 274 -15.36 -21.34 -18.07
C GLN A 274 -15.37 -19.82 -17.92
N TYR A 275 -16.03 -19.14 -18.86
CA TYR A 275 -16.21 -17.69 -18.79
C TYR A 275 -17.01 -17.29 -17.53
N ASP A 276 -16.64 -16.16 -16.93
CA ASP A 276 -17.15 -15.66 -15.64
C ASP A 276 -16.97 -16.59 -14.41
N ALA A 277 -16.45 -17.80 -14.56
CA ALA A 277 -16.07 -18.65 -13.42
C ALA A 277 -14.73 -18.21 -12.81
N GLY A 278 -14.43 -18.61 -11.58
CA GLY A 278 -13.06 -18.69 -11.05
C GLY A 278 -12.62 -20.14 -11.04
N VAL A 279 -11.31 -20.45 -11.07
CA VAL A 279 -10.85 -21.84 -10.86
C VAL A 279 -11.13 -22.27 -9.42
N LEU A 280 -11.02 -21.35 -8.46
CA LEU A 280 -11.42 -21.61 -7.08
C LEU A 280 -12.94 -21.41 -6.92
N PRO A 281 -13.62 -22.34 -6.24
CA PRO A 281 -15.05 -22.22 -5.99
C PRO A 281 -15.34 -20.97 -5.16
N SER A 282 -16.39 -20.25 -5.56
CA SER A 282 -16.80 -19.05 -4.84
C SER A 282 -17.51 -19.46 -3.54
N ARG A 283 -17.05 -18.95 -2.40
CA ARG A 283 -17.70 -19.19 -1.09
C ARG A 283 -19.09 -18.56 -0.95
N GLY A 284 -19.57 -17.84 -1.97
CA GLY A 284 -20.89 -17.22 -1.96
C GLY A 284 -22.04 -18.18 -2.27
N GLU A 285 -21.73 -19.38 -2.75
CA GLU A 285 -22.71 -20.40 -3.16
C GLU A 285 -22.93 -21.47 -2.07
N ASP A 286 -22.73 -21.12 -0.80
CA ASP A 286 -23.01 -22.03 0.31
C ASP A 286 -24.47 -21.87 0.76
N ALA A 287 -25.29 -22.88 0.48
CA ALA A 287 -26.70 -22.93 0.89
C ALA A 287 -26.87 -22.87 2.43
N ASN A 288 -25.83 -23.20 3.20
CA ASN A 288 -25.82 -23.17 4.65
C ASN A 288 -25.09 -21.94 5.23
N ALA A 289 -24.87 -20.89 4.42
CA ALA A 289 -24.22 -19.68 4.91
C ALA A 289 -25.00 -19.08 6.11
N PRO A 290 -24.31 -18.71 7.21
CA PRO A 290 -24.98 -18.18 8.39
C PRO A 290 -25.70 -16.87 8.06
N GLU A 291 -26.96 -16.77 8.50
CA GLU A 291 -27.77 -15.57 8.28
C GLU A 291 -27.17 -14.34 8.97
N ILE A 292 -27.11 -13.24 8.21
CA ILE A 292 -26.69 -11.93 8.74
C ILE A 292 -27.90 -11.27 9.41
N ARG A 293 -27.97 -11.39 10.74
CA ARG A 293 -29.14 -10.94 11.53
C ARG A 293 -29.19 -9.45 11.86
N SER A 294 -28.10 -8.71 11.62
CA SER A 294 -28.05 -7.28 11.95
C SER A 294 -27.25 -6.48 10.93
N VAL A 295 -27.60 -5.20 10.83
CA VAL A 295 -26.89 -4.21 10.00
C VAL A 295 -25.42 -4.06 10.43
N PHE A 296 -25.17 -4.13 11.74
CA PHE A 296 -23.82 -4.14 12.29
C PHE A 296 -23.04 -5.38 11.82
N GLY A 297 -23.65 -6.57 11.88
CA GLY A 297 -23.04 -7.82 11.40
C GLY A 297 -22.73 -7.78 9.90
N LEU A 298 -23.63 -7.20 9.09
CA LEU A 298 -23.41 -6.97 7.67
C LEU A 298 -22.20 -6.09 7.43
N ASN A 299 -22.14 -4.94 8.09
CA ASN A 299 -21.01 -4.01 7.98
C ASN A 299 -19.70 -4.63 8.43
N LEU A 300 -19.70 -5.43 9.50
CA LEU A 300 -18.51 -6.15 9.96
C LEU A 300 -18.02 -7.16 8.90
N GLN A 301 -18.93 -7.93 8.30
CA GLN A 301 -18.58 -8.92 7.28
C GLN A 301 -18.07 -8.26 5.99
N LEU A 302 -18.59 -7.09 5.64
CA LEU A 302 -18.13 -6.32 4.48
C LEU A 302 -16.79 -5.62 4.72
N GLN A 303 -16.53 -5.17 5.95
CA GLN A 303 -15.29 -4.49 6.32
C GLN A 303 -14.16 -5.45 6.72
N ARG A 304 -14.45 -6.74 6.98
CA ARG A 304 -13.45 -7.73 7.45
C ARG A 304 -12.18 -7.75 6.61
N GLY A 305 -12.29 -7.76 5.29
CA GLY A 305 -11.12 -7.83 4.40
C GLY A 305 -10.27 -6.56 4.43
N LEU A 306 -10.92 -5.40 4.60
CA LEU A 306 -10.23 -4.12 4.79
C LEU A 306 -9.52 -4.12 6.15
N LEU A 307 -10.21 -4.54 7.22
CA LEU A 307 -9.65 -4.61 8.57
C LEU A 307 -8.46 -5.57 8.66
N THR A 308 -8.55 -6.76 8.04
CA THR A 308 -7.43 -7.72 8.04
C THR A 308 -6.23 -7.19 7.29
N GLY A 309 -6.43 -6.57 6.12
CA GLY A 309 -5.34 -6.01 5.32
C GLY A 309 -4.60 -4.88 6.04
N TRP A 310 -5.35 -3.93 6.61
CA TRP A 310 -4.79 -2.86 7.42
C TRP A 310 -4.16 -3.38 8.72
N GLY A 311 -4.77 -4.37 9.37
CA GLY A 311 -4.26 -4.98 10.60
C GLY A 311 -2.88 -5.58 10.41
N VAL A 312 -2.68 -6.37 9.35
CA VAL A 312 -1.37 -6.94 9.02
C VAL A 312 -0.35 -5.84 8.74
N GLY A 313 -0.70 -4.85 7.90
CA GLY A 313 0.21 -3.75 7.58
C GLY A 313 0.63 -2.94 8.80
N ILE A 314 -0.33 -2.55 9.64
CA ILE A 314 -0.09 -1.77 10.85
C ILE A 314 0.69 -2.56 11.90
N PHE A 315 0.43 -3.87 12.06
CA PHE A 315 1.21 -4.72 12.96
C PHE A 315 2.68 -4.74 12.56
N LEU A 316 2.96 -4.98 11.27
CA LEU A 316 4.31 -5.05 10.74
C LEU A 316 5.02 -3.70 10.82
N SER A 317 4.34 -2.60 10.48
CA SER A 317 4.88 -1.25 10.67
C SER A 317 5.17 -0.93 12.12
N GLY A 318 4.27 -1.29 13.03
CA GLY A 318 4.47 -1.17 14.47
C GLY A 318 5.72 -1.91 14.92
N MET A 319 5.85 -3.18 14.55
CA MET A 319 7.02 -4.00 14.88
C MET A 319 8.32 -3.43 14.32
N ALA A 320 8.31 -2.93 13.08
CA ALA A 320 9.46 -2.26 12.48
C ALA A 320 9.86 -1.02 13.29
N PHE A 321 8.92 -0.10 13.58
CA PHE A 321 9.20 1.08 14.39
C PHE A 321 9.68 0.73 15.80
N GLY A 322 9.03 -0.24 16.45
CA GLY A 322 9.44 -0.73 17.77
C GLY A 322 10.88 -1.25 17.78
N SER A 323 11.28 -2.02 16.78
CA SER A 323 12.64 -2.58 16.71
C SER A 323 13.73 -1.52 16.46
N MET A 324 13.38 -0.32 16.00
CA MET A 324 14.31 0.81 15.92
C MET A 324 14.68 1.41 17.28
N ALA A 325 13.94 1.10 18.34
CA ALA A 325 14.03 1.81 19.62
C ALA A 325 15.42 1.73 20.26
N LYS A 326 16.08 0.56 20.22
CA LYS A 326 17.45 0.40 20.73
C LYS A 326 18.44 1.26 19.95
N SER A 327 18.42 1.17 18.62
CA SER A 327 19.37 1.90 17.79
C SER A 327 19.21 3.41 17.87
N LEU A 328 17.98 3.91 18.03
CA LEU A 328 17.76 5.33 18.31
C LEU A 328 18.25 5.73 19.69
N ARG A 329 18.08 4.88 20.73
CA ARG A 329 18.68 5.11 22.06
C ARG A 329 20.20 5.26 21.95
N ASP A 330 20.85 4.27 21.34
CA ASP A 330 22.30 4.24 21.18
C ASP A 330 22.79 5.47 20.38
N SER A 331 22.03 5.90 19.38
CA SER A 331 22.31 7.12 18.59
C SER A 331 22.16 8.40 19.41
N ILE A 332 21.14 8.50 20.27
CA ILE A 332 20.94 9.64 21.18
C ILE A 332 22.08 9.74 22.19
N ASP A 333 22.52 8.59 22.73
CA ASP A 333 23.59 8.54 23.72
C ASP A 333 24.95 8.92 23.12
N THR A 334 25.17 8.62 21.83
CA THR A 334 26.44 8.85 21.14
C THR A 334 26.50 10.22 20.45
N ASN A 335 25.37 10.80 20.04
CA ASN A 335 25.34 12.05 19.29
C ASN A 335 24.84 13.23 20.15
N PRO A 336 25.72 14.17 20.55
CA PRO A 336 25.35 15.28 21.43
C PRO A 336 24.29 16.23 20.83
N LEU A 337 24.11 16.27 19.50
CA LEU A 337 23.04 17.02 18.85
C LEU A 337 21.67 16.35 19.07
N LEU A 338 21.61 15.02 18.96
CA LEU A 338 20.40 14.25 19.25
C LEU A 338 20.10 14.28 20.74
N THR A 339 21.13 14.16 21.59
CA THR A 339 20.96 14.34 23.04
C THR A 339 20.30 15.67 23.33
N ARG A 340 20.78 16.79 22.73
CA ARG A 340 20.21 18.15 22.87
C ARG A 340 18.76 18.25 22.34
N ALA A 341 18.46 17.64 21.20
CA ALA A 341 17.12 17.67 20.62
C ALA A 341 16.08 16.88 21.45
N PHE A 342 16.52 15.85 22.18
CA PHE A 342 15.64 14.94 22.93
C PHE A 342 15.75 15.09 24.47
N GLN A 343 16.44 16.12 25.00
CA GLN A 343 16.73 16.25 26.45
C GLN A 343 15.51 16.21 27.37
N ALA A 344 14.33 16.66 26.92
CA ALA A 344 13.16 16.78 27.78
C ALA A 344 12.38 15.46 27.97
N HIS A 345 12.34 14.59 26.95
CA HIS A 345 11.47 13.40 26.94
C HIS A 345 12.14 12.12 26.41
N GLY A 346 13.40 12.18 25.99
CA GLY A 346 14.19 11.02 25.56
C GLY A 346 13.47 10.11 24.57
N LEU A 347 13.43 8.81 24.86
CA LEU A 347 12.74 7.82 24.03
C LEU A 347 11.21 7.99 23.98
N ASP A 348 10.59 8.64 24.96
CA ASP A 348 9.13 8.80 24.97
C ASP A 348 8.66 9.71 23.83
N SER A 349 9.43 10.74 23.48
CA SER A 349 9.14 11.56 22.31
C SER A 349 9.24 10.78 20.99
N ILE A 350 10.15 9.82 20.90
CA ILE A 350 10.27 8.93 19.74
C ILE A 350 9.05 8.02 19.65
N PHE A 351 8.69 7.37 20.76
CA PHE A 351 7.53 6.49 20.80
C PHE A 351 6.21 7.24 20.53
N ALA A 352 6.08 8.47 21.00
CA ALA A 352 4.95 9.33 20.66
C ALA A 352 4.90 9.60 19.15
N THR A 353 6.05 9.87 18.52
CA THR A 353 6.13 10.08 17.07
C THR A 353 5.77 8.81 16.29
N PHE A 354 6.26 7.63 16.71
CA PHE A 354 5.88 6.35 16.10
C PHE A 354 4.39 6.08 16.22
N ASN A 355 3.80 6.33 17.39
CA ASN A 355 2.37 6.20 17.60
C ASN A 355 1.57 7.18 16.75
N GLN A 356 2.04 8.41 16.57
CA GLN A 356 1.39 9.40 15.69
C GLN A 356 1.43 8.95 14.23
N VAL A 357 2.56 8.45 13.72
CA VAL A 357 2.67 7.91 12.35
C VAL A 357 1.71 6.73 12.14
N LEU A 358 1.66 5.79 13.09
CA LEU A 358 0.74 4.64 13.03
C LEU A 358 -0.73 5.09 13.13
N ALA A 359 -1.04 6.06 14.00
CA ALA A 359 -2.38 6.61 14.12
C ALA A 359 -2.83 7.32 12.85
N ILE A 360 -1.94 8.08 12.18
CA ILE A 360 -2.21 8.69 10.87
C ILE A 360 -2.51 7.61 9.84
N ALA A 361 -1.78 6.49 9.82
CA ALA A 361 -2.10 5.37 8.95
C ALA A 361 -3.51 4.81 9.24
N VAL A 362 -3.90 4.70 10.52
CA VAL A 362 -5.26 4.29 10.92
C VAL A 362 -6.33 5.31 10.50
N THR A 363 -6.02 6.61 10.44
CA THR A 363 -6.97 7.60 9.90
C THR A 363 -7.37 7.30 8.46
N ALA A 364 -6.44 6.82 7.63
CA ALA A 364 -6.72 6.42 6.25
C ALA A 364 -7.65 5.20 6.20
N TYR A 365 -7.51 4.24 7.12
CA TYR A 365 -8.48 3.14 7.28
C TYR A 365 -9.86 3.68 7.65
N VAL A 366 -9.95 4.56 8.65
CA VAL A 366 -11.23 5.13 9.12
C VAL A 366 -11.96 5.83 7.99
N VAL A 367 -11.27 6.70 7.24
CA VAL A 367 -11.84 7.39 6.08
C VAL A 367 -12.24 6.38 5.00
N SER A 368 -11.38 5.42 4.66
CA SER A 368 -11.68 4.41 3.63
C SER A 368 -12.90 3.55 3.98
N ALA A 369 -13.05 3.17 5.25
CA ALA A 369 -14.16 2.37 5.74
C ALA A 369 -15.49 3.13 5.69
N ILE A 370 -15.48 4.44 6.01
CA ILE A 370 -16.68 5.28 5.94
C ILE A 370 -17.02 5.67 4.50
N MET A 371 -16.03 5.98 3.66
CA MET A 371 -16.24 6.26 2.23
C MET A 371 -16.84 5.07 1.47
N ARG A 372 -16.72 3.86 2.02
CA ARG A 372 -17.42 2.69 1.50
C ARG A 372 -18.93 2.89 1.46
N LEU A 373 -19.51 3.67 2.38
CA LEU A 373 -20.93 4.02 2.38
C LEU A 373 -21.36 4.69 1.06
N ALA A 374 -20.54 5.61 0.55
CA ALA A 374 -20.79 6.27 -0.74
C ALA A 374 -20.67 5.30 -1.92
N LYS A 375 -19.81 4.27 -1.83
CA LYS A 375 -19.72 3.21 -2.85
C LYS A 375 -20.91 2.25 -2.79
N ASP A 376 -21.37 1.93 -1.58
CA ASP A 376 -22.53 1.07 -1.37
C ASP A 376 -23.83 1.73 -1.88
N GLU A 377 -23.91 3.07 -1.86
CA GLU A 377 -24.95 3.84 -2.57
C GLU A 377 -24.87 3.66 -4.08
N GLN A 378 -23.67 3.78 -4.68
CA GLN A 378 -23.49 3.64 -6.14
C GLN A 378 -23.67 2.21 -6.65
N SER A 379 -23.43 1.20 -5.81
CA SER A 379 -23.54 -0.21 -6.19
C SER A 379 -24.93 -0.82 -5.94
N GLY A 380 -25.91 -0.02 -5.49
CA GLY A 380 -27.27 -0.49 -5.18
C GLY A 380 -27.41 -1.34 -3.90
N ILE A 381 -26.33 -1.56 -3.15
CA ILE A 381 -26.37 -2.32 -1.89
C ILE A 381 -27.16 -1.52 -0.84
N ALA A 382 -26.96 -0.20 -0.79
CA ALA A 382 -27.68 0.66 0.12
C ALA A 382 -29.20 0.60 -0.14
N GLU A 383 -29.62 0.55 -1.40
CA GLU A 383 -31.04 0.44 -1.78
C GLU A 383 -31.65 -0.89 -1.30
N ALA A 384 -30.95 -2.01 -1.51
CA ALA A 384 -31.41 -3.32 -1.05
C ALA A 384 -31.57 -3.40 0.48
N VAL A 385 -30.69 -2.71 1.24
CA VAL A 385 -30.77 -2.66 2.70
C VAL A 385 -31.86 -1.70 3.18
N LEU A 386 -31.96 -0.51 2.58
CA LEU A 386 -32.94 0.52 2.95
C LEU A 386 -34.37 0.16 2.51
N ALA A 387 -34.54 -0.81 1.60
CA ALA A 387 -35.84 -1.41 1.29
C ALA A 387 -36.43 -2.22 2.46
N ARG A 388 -35.60 -2.63 3.44
CA ARG A 388 -36.06 -3.23 4.71
C ARG A 388 -36.36 -2.14 5.74
N ALA A 389 -36.91 -2.51 6.89
CA ALA A 389 -37.21 -1.60 8.00
C ALA A 389 -35.93 -1.10 8.74
N VAL A 390 -34.94 -0.59 8.01
CA VAL A 390 -33.68 -0.04 8.51
C VAL A 390 -33.67 1.46 8.26
N SER A 391 -33.52 2.26 9.32
CA SER A 391 -33.40 3.71 9.18
C SER A 391 -32.03 4.10 8.60
N ARG A 392 -32.00 5.16 7.79
CA ARG A 392 -30.75 5.76 7.26
C ARG A 392 -29.78 6.15 8.39
N TRP A 393 -30.33 6.59 9.52
CA TRP A 393 -29.58 6.89 10.74
C TRP A 393 -28.85 5.64 11.27
N ASN A 394 -29.54 4.50 11.39
CA ASN A 394 -28.94 3.25 11.85
C ASN A 394 -27.92 2.70 10.84
N TRP A 395 -28.15 2.90 9.53
CA TRP A 395 -27.19 2.52 8.49
C TRP A 395 -25.86 3.28 8.63
N LEU A 396 -25.90 4.60 8.76
CA LEU A 396 -24.70 5.43 8.96
C LEU A 396 -24.04 5.14 10.32
N LEU A 397 -24.80 5.13 11.42
CA LEU A 397 -24.22 4.91 12.75
C LEU A 397 -23.61 3.53 12.91
N SER A 398 -24.24 2.49 12.36
CA SER A 398 -23.67 1.13 12.40
C SER A 398 -22.36 1.07 11.61
N THR A 399 -22.26 1.77 10.48
CA THR A 399 -21.03 1.86 9.69
C THR A 399 -19.93 2.55 10.49
N VAL A 400 -20.22 3.71 11.08
CA VAL A 400 -19.28 4.46 11.94
C VAL A 400 -18.86 3.63 13.15
N ALA A 401 -19.80 2.95 13.82
CA ALA A 401 -19.52 2.10 14.96
C ALA A 401 -18.57 0.93 14.61
N VAL A 402 -18.84 0.21 13.51
CA VAL A 402 -17.94 -0.86 13.02
C VAL A 402 -16.57 -0.28 12.68
N THR A 403 -16.50 0.90 12.05
CA THR A 403 -15.23 1.55 11.72
C THR A 403 -14.45 1.97 12.96
N LEU A 404 -15.10 2.45 14.01
CA LEU A 404 -14.44 2.80 15.28
C LEU A 404 -13.95 1.56 16.02
N VAL A 405 -14.74 0.48 16.05
CA VAL A 405 -14.29 -0.82 16.59
C VAL A 405 -13.07 -1.32 15.80
N GLY A 406 -13.12 -1.26 14.48
CA GLY A 406 -12.00 -1.59 13.61
C GLY A 406 -10.77 -0.71 13.89
N GLY A 407 -10.94 0.61 14.00
CA GLY A 407 -9.87 1.56 14.33
C GLY A 407 -9.24 1.30 15.70
N ALA A 408 -10.05 0.96 16.72
CA ALA A 408 -9.57 0.60 18.04
C ALA A 408 -8.77 -0.72 18.01
N ILE A 409 -9.26 -1.73 17.28
CA ILE A 409 -8.51 -2.98 17.06
C ILE A 409 -7.18 -2.69 16.35
N LEU A 410 -7.18 -1.81 15.35
CA LEU A 410 -5.96 -1.43 14.64
C LEU A 410 -4.96 -0.69 15.53
N MET A 411 -5.41 0.21 16.42
CA MET A 411 -4.52 0.86 17.39
C MET A 411 -3.98 -0.13 18.43
N LEU A 412 -4.79 -1.10 18.85
CA LEU A 412 -4.32 -2.19 19.71
C LEU A 412 -3.23 -3.00 19.02
N ILE A 413 -3.45 -3.37 17.76
CA ILE A 413 -2.46 -4.08 16.92
C ILE A 413 -1.20 -3.23 16.70
N ALA A 414 -1.34 -1.93 16.47
CA ALA A 414 -0.23 -0.99 16.30
C ALA A 414 0.67 -0.96 17.53
N GLY A 415 0.05 -0.79 18.70
CA GLY A 415 0.74 -0.73 19.98
C GLY A 415 1.33 -2.07 20.42
N LEU A 416 0.67 -3.19 20.11
CA LEU A 416 1.25 -4.52 20.27
C LEU A 416 2.49 -4.71 19.39
N GLY A 417 2.39 -4.33 18.11
CA GLY A 417 3.52 -4.42 17.18
C GLY A 417 4.71 -3.61 17.67
N SER A 418 4.50 -2.32 17.96
CA SER A 418 5.57 -1.43 18.45
C SER A 418 6.11 -1.85 19.81
N GLY A 419 5.22 -2.29 20.71
CA GLY A 419 5.52 -2.90 21.98
C GLY A 419 6.46 -4.10 21.88
N LEU A 420 6.11 -5.10 21.07
CA LEU A 420 6.91 -6.32 20.86
C LEU A 420 8.25 -6.01 20.18
N GLY A 421 8.26 -5.11 19.19
CA GLY A 421 9.49 -4.66 18.55
C GLY A 421 10.45 -3.96 19.52
N ALA A 422 9.92 -3.10 20.40
CA ALA A 422 10.71 -2.40 21.39
C ALA A 422 11.19 -3.35 22.51
N ALA A 423 10.30 -4.20 23.02
CA ALA A 423 10.61 -5.16 24.08
C ALA A 423 11.68 -6.17 23.66
N SER A 424 11.63 -6.66 22.41
CA SER A 424 12.63 -7.61 21.89
C SER A 424 14.04 -7.01 21.77
N THR A 425 14.15 -5.72 21.46
CA THR A 425 15.46 -5.06 21.28
C THR A 425 16.00 -4.50 22.60
N LEU A 426 15.13 -3.94 23.44
CA LEU A 426 15.48 -3.30 24.70
C LEU A 426 15.43 -4.25 25.90
N HIS A 427 15.02 -5.50 25.70
CA HIS A 427 14.86 -6.53 26.74
C HIS A 427 13.98 -6.07 27.92
N ASN A 428 12.96 -5.27 27.63
CA ASN A 428 12.03 -4.73 28.62
C ASN A 428 10.57 -5.08 28.23
N PRO A 429 9.95 -6.08 28.88
CA PRO A 429 8.59 -6.53 28.55
C PRO A 429 7.50 -5.51 28.88
N ASP A 430 7.72 -4.59 29.81
CA ASP A 430 6.74 -3.58 30.21
C ASP A 430 6.40 -2.60 29.07
N LEU A 431 7.32 -2.48 28.11
CA LEU A 431 7.11 -1.66 26.90
C LEU A 431 5.94 -2.17 26.06
N VAL A 432 5.59 -3.45 26.11
CA VAL A 432 4.46 -4.00 25.35
C VAL A 432 3.16 -3.34 25.78
N TRP A 433 2.86 -3.36 27.09
CA TRP A 433 1.67 -2.72 27.64
C TRP A 433 1.74 -1.20 27.62
N ARG A 434 2.91 -0.61 27.90
CA ARG A 434 3.04 0.85 27.87
C ARG A 434 2.75 1.43 26.48
N LEU A 435 3.33 0.84 25.43
CA LEU A 435 3.12 1.29 24.05
C LEU A 435 1.72 0.95 23.53
N THR A 436 1.13 -0.17 23.97
CA THR A 436 -0.27 -0.51 23.66
C THR A 436 -1.25 0.51 24.27
N LEU A 437 -1.06 0.89 25.53
CA LEU A 437 -1.88 1.93 26.18
C LEU A 437 -1.69 3.30 25.53
N ALA A 438 -0.46 3.64 25.15
CA ALA A 438 -0.17 4.88 24.43
C ALA A 438 -0.81 4.91 23.02
N ALA A 439 -0.89 3.77 22.34
CA ALA A 439 -1.58 3.64 21.07
C ALA A 439 -3.12 3.78 21.25
N LEU A 440 -3.70 3.16 22.27
CA LEU A 440 -5.14 3.27 22.56
C LEU A 440 -5.56 4.70 22.94
N ALA A 441 -4.66 5.51 23.51
CA ALA A 441 -4.91 6.92 23.79
C ALA A 441 -5.22 7.77 22.53
N GLN A 442 -4.97 7.25 21.32
CA GLN A 442 -5.30 7.92 20.05
C GLN A 442 -6.76 7.70 19.60
N ILE A 443 -7.53 6.82 20.25
CA ILE A 443 -8.93 6.54 19.87
C ILE A 443 -9.81 7.81 19.82
N PRO A 444 -9.73 8.76 20.78
CA PRO A 444 -10.47 10.02 20.69
C PRO A 444 -10.16 10.83 19.43
N ALA A 445 -8.91 10.81 18.96
CA ALA A 445 -8.53 11.49 17.72
C ALA A 445 -9.20 10.80 16.52
N LEU A 446 -9.20 9.46 16.47
CA LEU A 446 -9.88 8.69 15.42
C LEU A 446 -11.38 8.95 15.38
N LEU A 447 -12.01 9.20 16.53
CA LEU A 447 -13.43 9.56 16.60
C LEU A 447 -13.75 10.87 15.88
N VAL A 448 -12.90 11.89 16.02
CA VAL A 448 -13.04 13.15 15.29
C VAL A 448 -12.90 12.92 13.79
N ILE A 449 -11.91 12.14 13.36
CA ILE A 449 -11.71 11.81 11.94
C ILE A 449 -12.91 11.04 11.38
N ALA A 450 -13.45 10.08 12.14
CA ALA A 450 -14.66 9.35 11.77
C ALA A 450 -15.87 10.28 11.63
N GLY A 451 -16.01 11.26 12.53
CA GLY A 451 -17.04 12.29 12.44
C GLY A 451 -16.92 13.16 11.19
N ILE A 452 -15.71 13.63 10.86
CA ILE A 452 -15.48 14.42 9.63
C ILE A 452 -15.76 13.58 8.38
N ALA A 453 -15.29 12.33 8.36
CA ALA A 453 -15.55 11.41 7.26
C ALA A 453 -17.05 11.13 7.09
N ALA A 454 -17.78 10.88 8.18
CA ALA A 454 -19.22 10.67 8.15
C ALA A 454 -19.95 11.92 7.62
N LEU A 455 -19.57 13.11 8.08
CA LEU A 455 -20.12 14.38 7.62
C LEU A 455 -19.87 14.59 6.12
N SER A 456 -18.66 14.26 5.65
CA SER A 456 -18.32 14.36 4.22
C SER A 456 -19.17 13.44 3.33
N VAL A 457 -19.50 12.22 3.79
CA VAL A 457 -20.43 11.34 3.07
C VAL A 457 -21.84 11.92 3.11
N ALA A 458 -22.28 12.39 4.27
CA ALA A 458 -23.60 12.98 4.44
C ALA A 458 -23.82 14.16 3.47
N LEU A 459 -22.81 15.02 3.32
CA LEU A 459 -22.80 16.20 2.43
C LEU A 459 -22.48 15.91 0.95
N ARG A 460 -22.30 14.64 0.53
CA ARG A 460 -21.89 14.27 -0.85
C ARG A 460 -20.52 14.83 -1.29
N HIS A 461 -19.63 15.14 -0.35
CA HIS A 461 -18.30 15.68 -0.61
C HIS A 461 -17.20 14.76 -0.11
N SER A 462 -17.11 13.55 -0.69
CA SER A 462 -16.17 12.49 -0.30
C SER A 462 -14.69 12.91 -0.32
N TRP A 463 -14.33 13.95 -1.06
CA TRP A 463 -12.96 14.48 -1.12
C TRP A 463 -12.52 15.10 0.23
N ILE A 464 -13.44 15.62 1.04
CA ILE A 464 -13.13 16.24 2.34
C ILE A 464 -12.52 15.22 3.29
N GLY A 465 -13.03 13.97 3.28
CA GLY A 465 -12.46 12.89 4.10
C GLY A 465 -10.97 12.64 3.81
N TRP A 466 -10.58 12.67 2.54
CA TRP A 466 -9.18 12.51 2.14
C TRP A 466 -8.33 13.73 2.43
N LEU A 467 -8.89 14.93 2.40
CA LEU A 467 -8.17 16.16 2.80
C LEU A 467 -7.72 16.06 4.26
N VAL A 468 -8.54 15.52 5.15
CA VAL A 468 -8.16 15.32 6.56
C VAL A 468 -6.97 14.36 6.70
N VAL A 469 -6.92 13.29 5.91
CA VAL A 469 -5.77 12.37 5.89
C VAL A 469 -4.53 13.09 5.36
N ALA A 470 -4.66 13.81 4.23
CA ALA A 470 -3.56 14.57 3.64
C ALA A 470 -3.02 15.65 4.61
N PHE A 471 -3.91 16.35 5.31
CA PHE A 471 -3.56 17.30 6.36
C PHE A 471 -2.79 16.62 7.49
N SER A 472 -3.28 15.46 7.97
CA SER A 472 -2.63 14.71 9.04
C SER A 472 -1.23 14.23 8.66
N VAL A 473 -1.03 13.75 7.43
CA VAL A 473 0.28 13.40 6.87
C VAL A 473 1.17 14.63 6.73
N GLY A 474 0.64 15.74 6.22
CA GLY A 474 1.40 16.99 6.07
C GLY A 474 1.95 17.51 7.40
N MET A 475 1.23 17.30 8.50
CA MET A 475 1.70 17.70 9.83
C MET A 475 2.92 16.92 10.32
N LEU A 476 3.23 15.74 9.78
CA LEU A 476 4.49 15.04 10.09
C LEU A 476 5.73 15.84 9.66
N TYR A 477 5.57 16.67 8.62
CA TYR A 477 6.62 17.52 8.09
C TYR A 477 6.58 18.94 8.67
N ALA A 478 5.69 19.22 9.63
CA ALA A 478 5.50 20.56 10.15
C ALA A 478 6.78 21.17 10.74
N GLY A 479 7.62 20.36 11.39
CA GLY A 479 8.92 20.81 11.90
C GLY A 479 9.90 21.21 10.80
N ILE A 480 9.94 20.44 9.71
CA ILE A 480 10.80 20.71 8.54
C ILE A 480 10.30 21.95 7.77
N LEU A 481 8.98 22.07 7.64
CA LEU A 481 8.30 23.19 7.00
C LEU A 481 8.22 24.44 7.90
N GLN A 482 8.75 24.37 9.14
CA GLN A 482 8.71 25.45 10.13
C GLN A 482 7.30 26.05 10.32
N LEU A 483 6.26 25.20 10.31
CA LEU A 483 4.88 25.66 10.39
C LEU A 483 4.57 26.25 11.78
N PRO A 484 3.70 27.27 11.85
CA PRO A 484 3.21 27.79 13.13
C PRO A 484 2.58 26.68 13.99
N SER A 485 2.88 26.70 15.28
CA SER A 485 2.42 25.67 16.23
C SER A 485 0.90 25.53 16.34
N TRP A 486 0.15 26.58 16.04
CA TRP A 486 -1.32 26.54 16.02
C TRP A 486 -1.87 25.63 14.92
N ILE A 487 -1.17 25.48 13.78
CA ILE A 487 -1.57 24.59 12.69
C ILE A 487 -1.36 23.13 13.10
N VAL A 488 -0.21 22.82 13.72
CA VAL A 488 0.08 21.47 14.23
C VAL A 488 -0.92 21.05 15.28
N LYS A 489 -1.28 21.98 16.19
CA LYS A 489 -2.32 21.78 17.20
C LYS A 489 -3.72 21.64 16.60
N PHE A 490 -3.95 21.91 15.32
CA PHE A 490 -5.25 21.66 14.71
C PHE A 490 -5.48 20.17 14.42
N SER A 491 -4.40 19.40 14.24
CA SER A 491 -4.50 17.95 14.02
C SER A 491 -4.88 17.22 15.31
N PRO A 492 -6.01 16.47 15.32
CA PRO A 492 -6.40 15.66 16.48
C PRO A 492 -5.33 14.64 16.91
N VAL A 493 -4.62 14.06 15.93
CA VAL A 493 -3.61 13.02 16.16
C VAL A 493 -2.35 13.62 16.81
N MET A 494 -1.95 14.82 16.39
CA MET A 494 -0.76 15.51 16.93
C MET A 494 -0.98 16.05 18.35
N ARG A 495 -2.24 16.20 18.78
CA ARG A 495 -2.56 16.65 20.15
C ARG A 495 -2.40 15.57 21.22
N VAL A 496 -2.37 14.30 20.82
CA VAL A 496 -2.16 13.18 21.74
C VAL A 496 -0.68 12.82 21.68
N SER A 497 0.05 13.14 22.75
CA SER A 497 1.50 12.93 22.85
C SER A 497 1.88 11.67 23.65
N ALA A 498 0.96 10.72 23.85
CA ALA A 498 1.25 9.52 24.62
C ALA A 498 2.38 8.68 23.96
N PRO A 499 3.38 8.18 24.73
CA PRO A 499 3.41 8.07 26.19
C PRO A 499 4.04 9.27 26.93
N VAL A 500 4.44 10.35 26.25
CA VAL A 500 5.04 11.54 26.90
C VAL A 500 4.09 12.14 27.92
N GLU A 501 2.84 12.39 27.51
CA GLU A 501 1.77 12.87 28.37
C GLU A 501 0.44 12.27 27.96
N TYR A 502 -0.45 12.07 28.93
CA TYR A 502 -1.84 11.66 28.71
C TYR A 502 -2.78 12.85 28.95
N PRO A 503 -3.04 13.69 27.93
CA PRO A 503 -3.87 14.89 28.08
C PRO A 503 -5.35 14.52 28.15
N TRP A 504 -5.82 14.08 29.32
CA TRP A 504 -7.19 13.63 29.56
C TRP A 504 -8.25 14.67 29.16
N LEU A 505 -7.99 15.96 29.43
CA LEU A 505 -8.90 17.05 29.05
C LEU A 505 -9.02 17.15 27.53
N THR A 506 -7.90 17.09 26.81
CA THR A 506 -7.88 17.11 25.34
C THR A 506 -8.61 15.90 24.77
N MET A 507 -8.39 14.70 25.33
CA MET A 507 -9.09 13.49 24.92
C MET A 507 -10.61 13.62 25.10
N LEU A 508 -11.07 14.16 26.23
CA LEU A 508 -12.49 14.38 26.49
C LEU A 508 -13.08 15.38 25.48
N VAL A 509 -12.39 16.48 25.20
CA VAL A 509 -12.81 17.46 24.18
C VAL A 509 -12.90 16.82 22.79
N LEU A 510 -11.94 15.98 22.41
CA LEU A 510 -11.98 15.25 21.15
C LEU A 510 -13.17 14.27 21.09
N ILE A 511 -13.52 13.61 22.20
CA ILE A 511 -14.71 12.75 22.27
C ILE A 511 -15.98 13.57 22.03
N VAL A 512 -16.12 14.71 22.70
CA VAL A 512 -17.29 15.60 22.55
C VAL A 512 -17.40 16.12 21.11
N ILE A 513 -16.30 16.56 20.52
CA ILE A 513 -16.27 17.03 19.12
C ILE A 513 -16.64 15.89 18.16
N GLY A 514 -16.01 14.72 18.31
CA GLY A 514 -16.23 13.58 17.42
C GLY A 514 -17.68 13.07 17.49
N THR A 515 -18.24 12.93 18.69
CA THR A 515 -19.64 12.54 18.86
C THR A 515 -20.61 13.57 18.29
N GLY A 516 -20.35 14.87 18.48
CA GLY A 516 -21.13 15.96 17.88
C GLY A 516 -21.14 15.92 16.35
N LEU A 517 -19.97 15.69 15.73
CA LEU A 517 -19.85 15.56 14.27
C LEU A 517 -20.60 14.33 13.74
N ILE A 518 -20.53 13.19 14.44
CA ILE A 518 -21.25 11.96 14.05
C ILE A 518 -22.77 12.18 14.16
N ALA A 519 -23.24 12.83 15.23
CA ALA A 519 -24.66 13.15 15.39
C ALA A 519 -25.16 14.10 14.30
N ALA A 520 -24.38 15.14 13.97
CA ALA A 520 -24.70 16.05 12.86
C ALA A 520 -24.74 15.32 11.51
N ALA A 521 -23.76 14.45 11.24
CA ALA A 521 -23.71 13.63 10.03
C ALA A 521 -24.94 12.71 9.92
N GLY A 522 -25.34 12.05 11.00
CA GLY A 522 -26.54 11.23 11.05
C GLY A 522 -27.81 12.03 10.72
N GLU A 523 -27.92 13.27 11.23
CA GLU A 523 -29.12 14.09 11.07
C GLU A 523 -29.28 14.57 9.62
N ILE A 524 -28.17 15.00 9.03
CA ILE A 524 -28.10 15.38 7.62
C ILE A 524 -28.40 14.16 6.75
N TYR A 525 -27.81 13.00 7.05
CA TYR A 525 -28.01 11.78 6.27
C TYR A 525 -29.44 11.25 6.34
N ARG A 526 -30.11 11.42 7.50
CA ARG A 526 -31.53 11.07 7.69
C ARG A 526 -32.46 11.88 6.80
N ARG A 527 -32.20 13.18 6.63
CA ARG A 527 -33.04 14.11 5.85
C ARG A 527 -32.76 14.09 4.35
N ARG A 528 -31.68 13.44 3.93
CA ARG A 528 -31.23 13.40 2.54
C ARG A 528 -31.90 12.26 1.79
N ASP A 529 -32.26 12.48 0.52
CA ASP A 529 -32.73 11.44 -0.40
C ASP A 529 -31.59 10.52 -0.89
N ALA A 530 -31.96 9.29 -1.28
CA ALA A 530 -31.02 8.37 -1.91
C ALA A 530 -30.65 8.92 -3.30
N LEU A 531 -29.49 8.52 -3.84
CA LEU A 531 -29.04 8.99 -5.16
C LEU A 531 -29.91 8.44 -6.29
#